data_AF-A0A6P8VRT1-F1
#
_entry.id   AF-A0A6P8VRT1-F1
#
_cell.length_a   1.000
_cell.length_b   1.000
_cell.length_c   1.000
_cell.angle_alpha   90.00
_cell.angle_beta   90.00
_cell.angle_gamma   90.00
#
_symmetry.space_group_name_H-M   'P 1'
#
loop_
_entity.id
_entity.type
_entity.pdbx_description
1 polymer ?
#
loop_
_entity_poly.entity_id
_entity_poly.type
_entity_poly.pdbx_seq_one_letter_code
_entity_poly.pdbx_strand_id
1 'polypeptide(L)'
;MRDSCQYRAGWIRAEHSKSIPEVLAMFPRLTTPGMIAQDFSILFAEPAPKLFETWVTLYADKIIRLAKREGKLALPEEQINLDARGEVALMLLPVMLPPPVYKQGRKLVRASVEESKSFFIDVKPVGTNMVEYLEQAKLSRSCPFVLLLQGGMLCSQAFVVISGKAIETETALAAVDTCFKSFYVFDINYTNQCLPTWQFFQDVVYELEGTVSPAVKFLKMQIHACN
;
A
#
# COMPACT_ATOMS: atom_id res chain seq x y z
N MET A 1 -10.06 1.83 24.84
CA MET A 1 -9.50 1.85 23.47
C MET A 1 -8.11 1.24 23.42
N ARG A 2 -7.14 1.73 24.20
CA ARG A 2 -5.78 1.13 24.30
C ARG A 2 -5.81 -0.34 24.71
N ASP A 3 -6.49 -0.68 25.80
CA ASP A 3 -6.57 -2.06 26.29
C ASP A 3 -7.22 -3.00 25.26
N SER A 4 -8.24 -2.50 24.56
CA SER A 4 -8.92 -3.24 23.49
C SER A 4 -8.02 -3.48 22.28
N CYS A 5 -7.13 -2.53 21.94
CA CYS A 5 -6.14 -2.68 20.88
C CYS A 5 -5.04 -3.66 21.29
N GLN A 6 -4.50 -3.54 22.51
CA GLN A 6 -3.48 -4.45 23.03
C GLN A 6 -3.99 -5.90 23.11
N TYR A 7 -5.21 -6.10 23.61
CA TYR A 7 -5.86 -7.41 23.60
C TYR A 7 -5.98 -7.98 22.19
N ARG A 8 -6.44 -7.17 21.23
CA ARG A 8 -6.59 -7.57 19.83
C ARG A 8 -5.25 -7.97 19.21
N ALA A 9 -4.23 -7.13 19.35
CA ALA A 9 -2.90 -7.41 18.84
C ALA A 9 -2.30 -8.68 19.46
N GLY A 10 -2.47 -8.86 20.78
CA GLY A 10 -2.04 -10.08 21.47
C GLY A 10 -2.76 -11.34 20.97
N TRP A 11 -4.07 -11.25 20.70
CA TRP A 11 -4.85 -12.38 20.17
C TRP A 11 -4.50 -12.74 18.72
N ILE A 12 -4.23 -11.72 17.89
CA ILE A 12 -3.84 -11.90 16.49
C ILE A 12 -2.47 -12.57 16.40
N ARG A 13 -1.52 -12.14 17.25
CA ARG A 13 -0.12 -12.62 17.30
C ARG A 13 0.09 -13.83 18.21
N ALA A 14 -0.99 -14.42 18.74
CA ALA A 14 -0.92 -15.62 19.56
C ALA A 14 -0.41 -16.82 18.73
N GLU A 15 -0.12 -17.93 19.39
CA GLU A 15 0.31 -19.16 18.70
C GLU A 15 -0.70 -19.54 17.60
N HIS A 16 -0.19 -19.77 16.39
CA HIS A 16 -0.89 -19.93 15.10
C HIS A 16 -1.30 -18.62 14.41
N SER A 17 -0.87 -18.47 13.14
CA SER A 17 -1.25 -17.32 12.31
C SER A 17 -2.75 -17.28 12.07
N LYS A 18 -3.39 -16.14 12.34
CA LYS A 18 -4.81 -15.92 12.10
C LYS A 18 -5.03 -15.35 10.70
N SER A 19 -5.96 -15.93 9.96
CA SER A 19 -6.40 -15.38 8.68
C SER A 19 -7.25 -14.13 8.89
N ILE A 20 -7.27 -13.21 7.93
CA ILE A 20 -8.11 -12.00 8.00
C ILE A 20 -9.59 -12.35 8.29
N PRO A 21 -10.23 -13.35 7.64
CA PRO A 21 -11.61 -13.73 7.97
C PRO A 21 -11.81 -14.13 9.44
N GLU A 22 -10.87 -14.86 10.05
CA GLU A 22 -10.93 -15.23 11.47
C GLU A 22 -10.80 -13.99 12.37
N VAL A 23 -9.87 -13.09 12.05
CA VAL A 23 -9.70 -11.82 12.77
C VAL A 23 -10.99 -10.99 12.68
N LEU A 24 -11.62 -10.92 11.52
CA LEU A 24 -12.86 -10.15 11.33
C LEU A 24 -14.10 -10.81 11.91
N ALA A 25 -14.10 -12.14 12.08
CA ALA A 25 -15.15 -12.83 12.82
C ALA A 25 -15.11 -12.45 14.31
N MET A 26 -13.91 -12.34 14.90
CA MET A 26 -13.74 -11.91 16.29
C MET A 26 -13.85 -10.39 16.45
N PHE A 27 -13.28 -9.60 15.54
CA PHE A 27 -13.22 -8.14 15.62
C PHE A 27 -13.89 -7.50 14.39
N PRO A 28 -15.23 -7.64 14.23
CA PRO A 28 -15.93 -7.23 13.01
C PRO A 28 -15.84 -5.73 12.71
N ARG A 29 -15.61 -4.91 13.75
CA ARG A 29 -15.45 -3.45 13.64
C ARG A 29 -14.04 -3.02 13.22
N LEU A 30 -13.08 -3.92 13.08
CA LEU A 30 -11.71 -3.55 12.71
C LEU A 30 -11.63 -2.90 11.31
N THR A 31 -12.61 -3.17 10.45
CA THR A 31 -12.75 -2.56 9.11
C THR A 31 -13.62 -1.31 9.08
N THR A 32 -14.10 -0.83 10.23
CA THR A 32 -14.75 0.48 10.32
C THR A 32 -13.70 1.57 10.08
N PRO A 33 -14.03 2.65 9.32
CA PRO A 33 -13.09 3.75 9.08
C PRO A 33 -12.41 4.25 10.36
N GLY A 34 -11.10 4.46 10.30
CA GLY A 34 -10.27 4.93 11.42
C GLY A 34 -9.77 3.86 12.39
N MET A 35 -10.39 2.68 12.46
CA MET A 35 -10.01 1.65 13.44
C MET A 35 -8.59 1.08 13.20
N ILE A 36 -8.23 0.82 11.94
CA ILE A 36 -6.88 0.36 11.58
C ILE A 36 -5.83 1.44 11.91
N ALA A 37 -6.11 2.69 11.53
CA ALA A 37 -5.21 3.80 11.80
C ALA A 37 -5.00 4.01 13.31
N GLN A 38 -6.07 3.89 14.09
CA GLN A 38 -6.02 3.98 15.54
C GLN A 38 -5.16 2.86 16.15
N ASP A 39 -5.43 1.60 15.79
CA ASP A 39 -4.68 0.46 16.32
C ASP A 39 -3.20 0.57 15.97
N PHE A 40 -2.88 0.90 14.72
CA PHE A 40 -1.51 1.12 14.31
C PHE A 40 -0.83 2.22 15.12
N SER A 41 -1.52 3.35 15.36
CA SER A 41 -0.97 4.47 16.14
C SER A 41 -0.72 4.09 17.61
N ILE A 42 -1.52 3.18 18.17
CA ILE A 42 -1.31 2.67 19.54
C ILE A 42 -0.09 1.73 19.60
N LEU A 43 0.13 0.94 18.55
CA LEU A 43 1.21 -0.04 18.47
C LEU A 43 2.55 0.57 17.99
N PHE A 44 2.49 1.60 17.14
CA PHE A 44 3.59 2.22 16.43
C PHE A 44 3.40 3.75 16.40
N ALA A 45 3.46 4.40 17.57
CA ALA A 45 3.14 5.82 17.71
C ALA A 45 4.05 6.73 16.87
N GLU A 46 5.37 6.56 16.96
CA GLU A 46 6.35 7.38 16.23
C GLU A 46 6.26 7.22 14.69
N PRO A 47 6.09 6.00 14.12
CA PRO A 47 5.89 5.85 12.68
C PRO A 47 4.55 6.34 12.13
N ALA A 48 3.49 6.37 12.95
CA ALA A 48 2.11 6.55 12.48
C ALA A 48 1.84 7.76 11.55
N PRO A 49 2.42 8.95 11.77
CA PRO A 49 2.16 10.12 10.92
C PRO A 49 3.11 10.24 9.72
N LYS A 50 4.21 9.47 9.68
CA LYS A 50 5.35 9.74 8.79
C LYS A 50 5.00 9.83 7.32
N LEU A 51 4.08 9.00 6.81
CA LEU A 51 3.68 9.07 5.41
C LEU A 51 3.08 10.43 5.06
N PHE A 52 2.19 10.97 5.90
CA PHE A 52 1.60 12.28 5.65
C PHE A 52 2.59 13.44 5.83
N GLU A 53 3.54 13.30 6.75
CA GLU A 53 4.55 14.33 7.03
C GLU A 53 5.61 14.43 5.92
N THR A 54 5.95 13.31 5.28
CA THR A 54 7.14 13.21 4.43
C THR A 54 6.85 12.96 2.95
N TRP A 55 5.69 12.40 2.59
CA TRP A 55 5.46 11.91 1.22
C TRP A 55 5.64 12.99 0.16
N VAL A 56 4.86 14.06 0.26
CA VAL A 56 4.86 15.15 -0.72
C VAL A 56 6.16 15.94 -0.67
N THR A 57 6.66 16.22 0.54
CA THR A 57 7.78 17.13 0.79
C THR A 57 9.14 16.50 0.51
N LEU A 58 9.32 15.20 0.77
CA LEU A 58 10.62 14.54 0.71
C LEU A 58 10.73 13.52 -0.43
N TYR A 59 9.62 12.87 -0.82
CA TYR A 59 9.69 11.68 -1.67
C TYR A 59 9.08 11.86 -3.07
N ALA A 60 7.88 12.43 -3.18
CA ALA A 60 7.10 12.41 -4.41
C ALA A 60 7.86 13.00 -5.62
N ASP A 61 8.40 14.20 -5.44
CA ASP A 61 9.17 14.89 -6.49
C ASP A 61 10.43 14.13 -6.90
N LYS A 62 11.14 13.56 -5.92
CA LYS A 62 12.36 12.81 -6.18
C LYS A 62 12.05 11.55 -6.97
N ILE A 63 10.99 10.82 -6.62
CA ILE A 63 10.54 9.63 -7.35
C ILE A 63 10.19 9.98 -8.80
N ILE A 64 9.45 11.07 -9.05
CA ILE A 64 9.10 11.52 -10.40
C ILE A 64 10.35 11.83 -11.23
N ARG A 65 11.30 12.60 -10.68
CA ARG A 65 12.55 12.94 -11.37
C ARG A 65 13.40 11.72 -11.67
N LEU A 66 13.48 10.78 -10.73
CA LEU A 66 14.18 9.50 -10.92
C LEU A 66 13.53 8.68 -12.04
N ALA A 67 12.20 8.57 -12.05
CA ALA A 67 11.46 7.88 -13.10
C ALA A 67 11.66 8.53 -14.48
N LYS A 68 11.68 9.87 -14.56
CA LYS A 68 11.99 10.62 -15.79
C LYS A 68 13.38 10.27 -16.31
N ARG A 69 14.40 10.31 -15.45
CA ARG A 69 15.78 9.99 -15.80
C ARG A 69 15.95 8.55 -16.30
N GLU A 70 15.17 7.62 -15.77
CA GLU A 70 15.17 6.21 -16.18
C GLU A 70 14.25 5.92 -17.38
N GLY A 71 13.59 6.93 -17.95
CA GLY A 71 12.66 6.74 -19.08
C GLY A 71 11.38 5.98 -18.72
N LYS A 72 11.01 5.97 -17.43
CA LYS A 72 9.87 5.23 -16.87
C LYS A 72 8.62 6.10 -16.68
N LEU A 73 8.71 7.39 -16.96
CA LEU A 73 7.59 8.32 -16.85
C LEU A 73 6.71 8.22 -18.10
N ALA A 74 5.41 7.96 -17.92
CA ALA A 74 4.48 7.76 -19.04
C ALA A 74 4.08 9.06 -19.76
N LEU A 75 4.21 10.20 -19.07
CA LEU A 75 3.89 11.53 -19.58
C LEU A 75 5.06 12.48 -19.32
N PRO A 76 5.23 13.56 -20.10
CA PRO A 76 6.19 14.61 -19.76
C PRO A 76 5.93 15.16 -18.35
N GLU A 77 7.01 15.42 -17.59
CA GLU A 77 6.90 15.90 -16.21
C GLU A 77 6.14 17.24 -16.11
N GLU A 78 6.28 18.06 -17.14
CA GLU A 78 5.66 19.38 -17.26
C GLU A 78 4.13 19.30 -17.41
N GLN A 79 3.60 18.12 -17.75
CA GLN A 79 2.16 17.85 -17.83
C GLN A 79 1.59 17.28 -16.52
N ILE A 80 2.43 17.00 -15.52
CA ILE A 80 1.97 16.52 -14.22
C ILE A 80 1.59 17.74 -13.36
N ASN A 81 0.30 17.88 -13.10
CA ASN A 81 -0.20 18.94 -12.22
C ASN A 81 0.44 18.83 -10.83
N LEU A 82 0.72 19.98 -10.19
CA LEU A 82 1.40 20.04 -8.90
C LEU A 82 0.67 19.24 -7.81
N ASP A 83 -0.65 19.29 -7.79
CA ASP A 83 -1.53 18.54 -6.88
C ASP A 83 -1.52 17.03 -7.14
N ALA A 84 -1.31 16.61 -8.39
CA ALA A 84 -1.26 15.21 -8.79
C ALA A 84 0.09 14.52 -8.54
N ARG A 85 1.16 15.28 -8.23
CA ARG A 85 2.51 14.72 -8.06
C ARG A 85 2.57 13.66 -6.96
N GLY A 86 1.82 13.86 -5.86
CA GLY A 86 1.73 12.89 -4.78
C GLY A 86 1.17 11.54 -5.24
N GLU A 87 0.06 11.53 -5.98
CA GLU A 87 -0.56 10.31 -6.50
C GLU A 87 0.24 9.67 -7.64
N VAL A 88 0.79 10.48 -8.54
CA VAL A 88 1.64 9.99 -9.64
C VAL A 88 2.89 9.30 -9.08
N ALA A 89 3.52 9.85 -8.04
CA ALA A 89 4.64 9.20 -7.39
C ALA A 89 4.27 7.84 -6.78
N LEU A 90 3.07 7.70 -6.19
CA LEU A 90 2.58 6.41 -5.67
C LEU A 90 2.48 5.41 -6.82
N MET A 91 1.86 5.81 -7.94
CA MET A 91 1.67 4.96 -9.12
C MET A 91 2.99 4.55 -9.80
N LEU A 92 4.06 5.33 -9.61
CA LEU A 92 5.39 5.06 -10.15
C LEU A 92 6.22 4.06 -9.32
N LEU A 93 5.98 3.97 -8.01
CA LEU A 93 6.74 3.07 -7.14
C LEU A 93 6.85 1.62 -7.66
N PRO A 94 5.77 0.92 -8.06
CA PRO A 94 5.87 -0.44 -8.60
C PRO A 94 6.64 -0.54 -9.94
N VAL A 95 6.80 0.58 -10.66
CA VAL A 95 7.63 0.67 -11.88
C VAL A 95 9.10 0.88 -11.52
N MET A 96 9.38 1.66 -10.48
CA MET A 96 10.72 1.89 -9.94
C MET A 96 11.25 0.66 -9.19
N LEU A 97 10.34 -0.13 -8.61
CA LEU A 97 10.64 -1.28 -7.76
C LEU A 97 9.97 -2.56 -8.32
N PRO A 98 10.45 -3.08 -9.46
CA PRO A 98 9.85 -4.25 -10.08
C PRO A 98 9.92 -5.48 -9.15
N PRO A 99 8.91 -6.36 -9.17
CA PRO A 99 8.85 -7.49 -8.26
C PRO A 99 9.98 -8.50 -8.54
N PRO A 100 10.60 -9.06 -7.49
CA PRO A 100 11.56 -10.14 -7.66
C PRO A 100 10.83 -11.43 -8.10
N VAL A 101 11.60 -12.41 -8.54
CA VAL A 101 11.09 -13.78 -8.67
C VAL A 101 10.75 -14.32 -7.27
N TYR A 102 9.55 -14.86 -7.10
CA TYR A 102 9.10 -15.43 -5.83
C TYR A 102 8.57 -16.85 -6.01
N LYS A 103 8.47 -17.60 -4.92
CA LYS A 103 7.91 -18.96 -4.92
C LYS A 103 6.40 -18.91 -4.69
N GLN A 104 5.65 -19.61 -5.52
CA GLN A 104 4.23 -19.88 -5.31
C GLN A 104 4.03 -21.40 -5.33
N GLY A 105 3.95 -22.00 -4.13
CA GLY A 105 4.05 -23.44 -3.97
C GLY A 105 5.38 -23.96 -4.51
N ARG A 106 5.33 -24.84 -5.52
CA ARG A 106 6.52 -25.40 -6.18
C ARG A 106 7.03 -24.58 -7.38
N LYS A 107 6.28 -23.57 -7.82
CA LYS A 107 6.62 -22.78 -9.02
C LYS A 107 7.39 -21.51 -8.64
N LEU A 108 8.34 -21.14 -9.49
CA LEU A 108 8.94 -19.81 -9.47
C LEU A 108 8.12 -18.91 -10.39
N VAL A 109 7.65 -17.79 -9.86
CA VAL A 109 6.80 -16.83 -10.54
C VAL A 109 7.53 -15.50 -10.61
N ARG A 110 7.45 -14.84 -11.76
CA ARG A 110 7.87 -13.45 -11.93
C ARG A 110 6.64 -12.65 -12.32
N ALA A 111 6.19 -11.78 -11.42
CA ALA A 111 5.10 -10.88 -11.73
C ALA A 111 5.53 -9.84 -12.76
N SER A 112 4.62 -9.42 -13.65
CA SER A 112 4.89 -8.31 -14.56
C SER A 112 4.84 -6.97 -13.82
N VAL A 113 5.31 -5.90 -14.45
CA VAL A 113 5.19 -4.55 -13.89
C VAL A 113 3.72 -4.13 -13.81
N GLU A 114 2.92 -4.49 -14.83
CA GLU A 114 1.48 -4.23 -14.85
C GLU A 114 0.75 -4.97 -13.73
N GLU A 115 1.14 -6.22 -13.48
CA GLU A 115 0.62 -6.99 -12.35
C GLU A 115 1.00 -6.30 -11.03
N SER A 116 2.28 -5.96 -10.82
CA SER A 116 2.75 -5.23 -9.62
C SER A 116 1.97 -3.93 -9.38
N LYS A 117 1.76 -3.12 -10.44
CA LYS A 117 0.94 -1.91 -10.38
C LYS A 117 -0.46 -2.23 -9.89
N SER A 118 -1.13 -3.17 -10.54
CA SER A 118 -2.51 -3.52 -10.19
C SER A 118 -2.62 -4.06 -8.77
N PHE A 119 -1.64 -4.82 -8.29
CA PHE A 119 -1.61 -5.40 -6.93
C PHE A 119 -1.25 -4.39 -5.84
N PHE A 120 -0.55 -3.32 -6.17
CA PHE A 120 -0.32 -2.20 -5.26
C PHE A 120 -1.54 -1.29 -5.20
N ILE A 121 -1.94 -0.73 -6.35
CA ILE A 121 -3.10 0.14 -6.53
C ILE A 121 -3.87 -0.33 -7.78
N ASP A 122 -5.06 -0.92 -7.57
CA ASP A 122 -5.95 -1.26 -8.67
C ASP A 122 -6.74 -0.02 -9.09
N VAL A 123 -6.53 0.44 -10.31
CA VAL A 123 -7.22 1.62 -10.85
C VAL A 123 -8.37 1.16 -11.73
N LYS A 124 -9.57 1.66 -11.44
CA LYS A 124 -10.80 1.38 -12.19
C LYS A 124 -11.49 2.69 -12.60
N PRO A 125 -12.32 2.68 -13.66
CA PRO A 125 -13.07 3.87 -14.05
C PRO A 125 -14.12 4.24 -13.00
N VAL A 126 -14.46 5.54 -12.94
CA VAL A 126 -15.63 6.00 -12.19
C VAL A 126 -16.89 5.31 -12.73
N GLY A 127 -17.79 4.90 -11.82
CA GLY A 127 -18.99 4.13 -12.16
C GLY A 127 -18.80 2.60 -12.13
N THR A 128 -17.63 2.11 -11.70
CA THR A 128 -17.41 0.68 -11.46
C THR A 128 -18.44 0.10 -10.50
N ASN A 129 -19.05 -1.03 -10.87
CA ASN A 129 -19.98 -1.76 -10.00
C ASN A 129 -19.21 -2.38 -8.82
N MET A 130 -19.26 -1.72 -7.67
CA MET A 130 -18.52 -2.12 -6.48
C MET A 130 -18.92 -3.50 -5.95
N VAL A 131 -20.19 -3.90 -6.08
CA VAL A 131 -20.65 -5.21 -5.60
C VAL A 131 -20.00 -6.32 -6.42
N GLU A 132 -20.09 -6.23 -7.75
CA GLU A 132 -19.49 -7.20 -8.66
C GLU A 132 -17.97 -7.22 -8.52
N TYR A 133 -17.35 -6.05 -8.46
CA TYR A 133 -15.90 -5.92 -8.29
C TYR A 133 -15.41 -6.61 -7.00
N LEU A 134 -16.08 -6.39 -5.87
CA LEU A 134 -15.66 -6.95 -4.59
C LEU A 134 -15.84 -8.47 -4.56
N GLU A 135 -16.89 -9.03 -5.16
CA GLU A 135 -17.07 -10.48 -5.27
C GLU A 135 -15.96 -11.13 -6.13
N GLN A 136 -15.59 -10.51 -7.27
CA GLN A 136 -14.49 -11.00 -8.09
C GLN A 136 -13.14 -10.90 -7.36
N ALA A 137 -12.89 -9.79 -6.68
CA ALA A 137 -11.64 -9.56 -5.96
C ALA A 137 -11.43 -10.55 -4.81
N LYS A 138 -12.49 -10.91 -4.07
CA LYS A 138 -12.44 -11.93 -2.99
C LYS A 138 -11.89 -13.27 -3.48
N LEU A 139 -12.17 -13.64 -4.73
CA LEU A 139 -11.79 -14.94 -5.31
C LEU A 139 -10.40 -14.95 -5.94
N SER A 140 -9.91 -13.78 -6.38
CA SER A 140 -8.76 -13.69 -7.28
C SER A 140 -7.54 -12.99 -6.68
N ARG A 141 -7.67 -12.33 -5.53
CA ARG A 141 -6.63 -11.42 -5.01
C ARG A 141 -6.41 -11.58 -3.51
N SER A 142 -5.14 -11.50 -3.09
CA SER A 142 -4.80 -11.31 -1.68
C SER A 142 -5.16 -9.89 -1.24
N CYS A 143 -5.61 -9.74 0.00
CA CYS A 143 -5.87 -8.46 0.64
C CYS A 143 -4.92 -8.25 1.83
N PRO A 144 -4.72 -7.01 2.31
CA PRO A 144 -5.29 -5.74 1.85
C PRO A 144 -4.70 -5.26 0.52
N PHE A 145 -5.47 -4.46 -0.23
CA PHE A 145 -4.97 -3.71 -1.40
C PHE A 145 -5.76 -2.41 -1.58
N VAL A 146 -5.20 -1.46 -2.34
CA VAL A 146 -5.85 -0.17 -2.65
C VAL A 146 -6.64 -0.27 -3.95
N LEU A 147 -7.85 0.30 -3.95
CA LEU A 147 -8.66 0.52 -5.14
C LEU A 147 -8.87 2.03 -5.32
N LEU A 148 -8.54 2.55 -6.50
CA LEU A 148 -8.87 3.92 -6.88
C LEU A 148 -9.89 3.91 -8.02
N LEU A 149 -10.95 4.71 -7.88
CA LEU A 149 -11.86 5.03 -8.98
C LEU A 149 -11.41 6.36 -9.58
N GLN A 150 -10.96 6.32 -10.83
CA GLN A 150 -10.24 7.42 -11.47
C GLN A 150 -10.89 7.78 -12.80
N GLY A 151 -11.11 9.08 -13.02
CA GLY A 151 -11.60 9.66 -14.28
C GLY A 151 -10.61 10.61 -14.97
N GLY A 152 -9.44 10.86 -14.36
CA GLY A 152 -8.43 11.80 -14.83
C GLY A 152 -7.05 11.44 -14.28
N MET A 153 -6.22 12.44 -13.94
CA MET A 153 -4.90 12.19 -13.32
C MET A 153 -5.00 11.88 -11.82
N LEU A 154 -5.97 12.49 -11.14
CA LEU A 154 -6.29 12.27 -9.74
C LEU A 154 -7.43 11.26 -9.59
N CYS A 155 -7.43 10.50 -8.50
CA CYS A 155 -8.56 9.67 -8.13
C CYS A 155 -9.79 10.53 -7.76
N SER A 156 -10.98 10.02 -8.06
CA SER A 156 -12.25 10.59 -7.61
C SER A 156 -12.71 9.95 -6.31
N GLN A 157 -12.42 8.67 -6.11
CA GLN A 157 -12.67 7.95 -4.87
C GLN A 157 -11.54 6.96 -4.59
N ALA A 158 -11.22 6.76 -3.32
CA ALA A 158 -10.15 5.90 -2.87
C ALA A 158 -10.64 4.95 -1.78
N PHE A 159 -10.27 3.67 -1.91
CA PHE A 159 -10.69 2.62 -1.00
C PHE A 159 -9.54 1.70 -0.61
N VAL A 160 -9.62 1.12 0.58
CA VAL A 160 -8.86 -0.09 0.95
C VAL A 160 -9.80 -1.28 0.94
N VAL A 161 -9.45 -2.31 0.18
CA VAL A 161 -10.25 -3.54 0.09
C VAL A 161 -9.67 -4.60 1.01
N ILE A 162 -10.46 -5.06 1.99
CA ILE A 162 -10.09 -6.06 2.98
C ILE A 162 -11.20 -7.11 3.10
N SER A 163 -10.89 -8.36 2.78
CA SER A 163 -11.86 -9.48 2.82
C SER A 163 -13.17 -9.15 2.07
N GLY A 164 -13.04 -8.44 0.95
CA GLY A 164 -14.13 -7.98 0.11
C GLY A 164 -15.10 -6.98 0.75
N LYS A 165 -14.64 -6.25 1.78
CA LYS A 165 -15.21 -4.96 2.19
C LYS A 165 -14.35 -3.85 1.61
N ALA A 166 -14.97 -2.79 1.12
CA ALA A 166 -14.29 -1.56 0.75
C ALA A 166 -14.40 -0.56 1.91
N ILE A 167 -13.27 -0.04 2.37
CA ILE A 167 -13.18 1.03 3.35
C ILE A 167 -12.83 2.31 2.59
N GLU A 168 -13.77 3.25 2.52
CA GLU A 168 -13.55 4.53 1.84
C GLU A 168 -12.56 5.41 2.64
N THR A 169 -11.72 6.13 1.91
CA THR A 169 -10.70 7.03 2.45
C THR A 169 -10.71 8.36 1.68
N GLU A 170 -10.28 9.44 2.32
CA GLU A 170 -10.35 10.79 1.76
C GLU A 170 -9.45 11.01 0.54
N THR A 171 -8.31 10.32 0.45
CA THR A 171 -7.30 10.50 -0.61
C THR A 171 -6.62 9.18 -0.95
N ALA A 172 -5.98 9.10 -2.13
CA ALA A 172 -5.16 7.93 -2.47
C ALA A 172 -4.02 7.71 -1.46
N LEU A 173 -3.44 8.79 -0.93
CA LEU A 173 -2.40 8.71 0.10
C LEU A 173 -2.93 8.08 1.39
N ALA A 174 -4.15 8.45 1.81
CA ALA A 174 -4.81 7.85 2.97
C ALA A 174 -5.21 6.38 2.75
N ALA A 175 -5.55 5.99 1.51
CA ALA A 175 -5.77 4.59 1.16
C ALA A 175 -4.47 3.78 1.28
N VAL A 176 -3.35 4.30 0.75
CA VAL A 176 -2.04 3.65 0.87
C VAL A 176 -1.59 3.56 2.33
N ASP A 177 -1.76 4.62 3.13
CA ASP A 177 -1.50 4.64 4.58
C ASP A 177 -2.27 3.53 5.29
N THR A 178 -3.60 3.51 5.10
CA THR A 178 -4.49 2.54 5.75
C THR A 178 -4.20 1.12 5.30
N CYS A 179 -3.90 0.92 4.01
CA CYS A 179 -3.52 -0.38 3.46
C CYS A 179 -2.18 -0.87 4.04
N PHE A 180 -1.17 0.00 4.13
CA PHE A 180 0.11 -0.32 4.74
C PHE A 180 -0.06 -0.72 6.21
N LYS A 181 -0.76 0.10 6.98
CA LYS A 181 -1.03 -0.13 8.41
C LYS A 181 -1.79 -1.44 8.65
N SER A 182 -2.64 -1.84 7.70
CA SER A 182 -3.38 -3.10 7.77
C SER A 182 -2.45 -4.32 7.84
N PHE A 183 -1.30 -4.33 7.14
CA PHE A 183 -0.36 -5.46 7.23
C PHE A 183 0.14 -5.70 8.66
N TYR A 184 0.36 -4.63 9.43
CA TYR A 184 0.83 -4.69 10.82
C TYR A 184 -0.28 -4.95 11.84
N VAL A 185 -1.48 -4.41 11.58
CA VAL A 185 -2.64 -4.59 12.47
C VAL A 185 -3.20 -6.01 12.36
N PHE A 186 -3.22 -6.58 11.16
CA PHE A 186 -3.65 -7.96 10.92
C PHE A 186 -2.52 -9.00 11.06
N ASP A 187 -1.27 -8.55 11.22
CA ASP A 187 -0.07 -9.41 11.32
C ASP A 187 0.09 -10.37 10.12
N ILE A 188 0.13 -9.79 8.92
CA ILE A 188 0.17 -10.52 7.65
C ILE A 188 1.30 -10.02 6.76
N ASN A 189 1.79 -10.92 5.90
CA ASN A 189 2.86 -10.60 4.96
C ASN A 189 2.36 -9.72 3.81
N TYR A 190 3.27 -8.89 3.29
CA TYR A 190 3.03 -8.15 2.06
C TYR A 190 2.80 -9.09 0.87
N THR A 191 1.99 -8.62 -0.08
CA THR A 191 1.75 -9.35 -1.32
C THR A 191 3.02 -9.42 -2.18
N ASN A 192 3.38 -10.62 -2.65
CA ASN A 192 4.63 -10.87 -3.40
C ASN A 192 4.77 -10.04 -4.68
N GLN A 193 3.65 -9.82 -5.39
CA GLN A 193 3.58 -9.11 -6.67
C GLN A 193 4.06 -7.65 -6.58
N CYS A 194 3.98 -7.04 -5.40
CA CYS A 194 4.42 -5.66 -5.16
C CYS A 194 5.24 -5.53 -3.87
N LEU A 195 5.86 -6.63 -3.42
CA LEU A 195 6.60 -6.72 -2.16
C LEU A 195 7.65 -5.59 -1.99
N PRO A 196 8.50 -5.29 -2.99
CA PRO A 196 9.46 -4.18 -2.87
C PRO A 196 8.79 -2.81 -2.63
N THR A 197 7.60 -2.60 -3.20
CA THR A 197 6.85 -1.35 -3.02
C THR A 197 6.42 -1.19 -1.56
N TRP A 198 5.88 -2.23 -0.94
CA TRP A 198 5.52 -2.17 0.49
C TRP A 198 6.74 -2.07 1.41
N GLN A 199 7.85 -2.73 1.05
CA GLN A 199 9.12 -2.58 1.76
C GLN A 199 9.68 -1.16 1.68
N PHE A 200 9.43 -0.43 0.58
CA PHE A 200 9.78 0.99 0.49
C PHE A 200 9.06 1.81 1.55
N PHE A 201 7.74 1.63 1.69
CA PHE A 201 7.00 2.30 2.76
C PHE A 201 7.55 1.90 4.13
N GLN A 202 7.78 0.62 4.36
CA GLN A 202 8.33 0.14 5.63
C GLN A 202 9.65 0.82 6.01
N ASP A 203 10.68 0.74 5.16
CA ASP A 203 12.04 1.16 5.52
C ASP A 203 12.32 2.64 5.28
N VAL A 204 11.74 3.19 4.21
CA VAL A 204 12.06 4.56 3.75
C VAL A 204 11.08 5.57 4.34
N VAL A 205 9.81 5.22 4.47
CA VAL A 205 8.78 6.16 4.94
C VAL A 205 8.50 6.00 6.43
N TYR A 206 8.13 4.81 6.87
CA TYR A 206 7.76 4.54 8.27
C TYR A 206 8.99 4.25 9.15
N GLU A 207 10.12 3.89 8.56
CA GLU A 207 11.38 3.54 9.23
C GLU A 207 11.18 2.41 10.25
N LEU A 208 10.38 1.41 9.87
CA LEU A 208 10.11 0.21 10.64
C LEU A 208 11.13 -0.88 10.32
N GLU A 209 11.51 -1.64 11.35
CA GLU A 209 12.43 -2.76 11.20
C GLU A 209 11.82 -3.87 10.32
N GLY A 210 12.69 -4.54 9.55
CA GLY A 210 12.35 -5.76 8.84
C GLY A 210 13.23 -6.01 7.62
N THR A 211 12.86 -7.01 6.82
CA THR A 211 13.64 -7.39 5.63
C THR A 211 13.37 -6.42 4.48
N VAL A 212 14.45 -5.89 3.88
CA VAL A 212 14.40 -4.90 2.81
C VAL A 212 15.15 -5.41 1.58
N SER A 213 14.49 -5.42 0.43
CA SER A 213 15.10 -5.85 -0.84
C SER A 213 16.24 -4.93 -1.28
N PRO A 214 17.27 -5.45 -1.97
CA PRO A 214 18.35 -4.63 -2.52
C PRO A 214 17.86 -3.48 -3.41
N ALA A 215 16.79 -3.68 -4.19
CA ALA A 215 16.19 -2.64 -5.02
C ALA A 215 15.68 -1.45 -4.21
N VAL A 216 15.08 -1.69 -3.04
CA VAL A 216 14.60 -0.63 -2.14
C VAL A 216 15.78 0.14 -1.55
N LYS A 217 16.83 -0.57 -1.11
CA LYS A 217 18.07 0.05 -0.60
C LYS A 217 18.72 0.94 -1.67
N PHE A 218 18.75 0.47 -2.91
CA PHE A 218 19.27 1.24 -4.04
C PHE A 218 18.44 2.50 -4.32
N LEU A 219 17.11 2.38 -4.38
CA LEU A 219 16.23 3.53 -4.59
C LEU A 219 16.36 4.55 -3.45
N LYS A 220 16.44 4.09 -2.19
CA LYS A 220 16.70 4.95 -1.02
C LYS A 220 17.98 5.78 -1.20
N MET A 221 19.09 5.14 -1.58
CA MET A 221 20.35 5.85 -1.86
C MET A 221 20.19 6.91 -2.96
N GLN A 222 19.48 6.60 -4.05
CA GLN A 222 19.23 7.56 -5.12
C GLN A 222 18.39 8.76 -4.67
N ILE A 223 17.36 8.53 -3.85
CA ILE A 223 16.52 9.60 -3.29
C ILE A 223 17.33 10.54 -2.38
N HIS A 224 18.24 10.00 -1.57
CA HIS A 224 19.11 10.83 -0.72
C HIS A 224 20.17 11.60 -1.54
N ALA A 225 20.59 11.06 -2.69
CA ALA A 225 21.54 11.74 -3.58
C ALA A 225 20.91 12.88 -4.40
N CYS A 226 19.58 12.95 -4.50
CA CYS A 226 18.84 13.98 -5.24
C CYS A 226 18.65 15.30 -4.46
N ASN A 227 19.58 15.66 -3.57
CA ASN A 227 19.55 16.94 -2.85
C ASN A 227 20.12 18.09 -3.70
#